data_AF-A0A4D6M476-F1
#
_entry.id   AF-A0A4D6M476-F1
#
_cell.length_a   1.000
_cell.length_b   1.000
_cell.length_c   1.000
_cell.angle_alpha   90.00
_cell.angle_beta   90.00
_cell.angle_gamma   90.00
#
_symmetry.space_group_name_H-M   'P 1'
#
loop_
_entity.id
_entity.type
_entity.pdbx_description
1 polymer ?
#
loop_
_entity_poly.entity_id
_entity_poly.type
_entity_poly.pdbx_seq_one_letter_code
_entity_poly.pdbx_strand_id
1 'polypeptide(L)'
;MTGDGVNDAPALKKADIGIAISDATDAARSASDIVLTEPGLSVIISVILTSRAIFQRICQEEREAQWAHAQRTLHGLQPPETSSIFNEKNSYRELSEIVEQARKRAEVASFKMSNFMTNSVSNNLFSRVK
;
A
#
# COMPACT_ATOMS: atom_id res chain seq x y z
N MET A 1 -5.71 -11.85 -22.43
CA MET A 1 -6.63 -12.46 -23.43
C MET A 1 -8.04 -12.10 -23.04
N THR A 2 -8.94 -11.82 -24.00
CA THR A 2 -10.38 -11.65 -23.74
C THR A 2 -11.16 -12.78 -24.42
N GLY A 3 -12.24 -13.25 -23.81
CA GLY A 3 -13.06 -14.32 -24.38
C GLY A 3 -14.47 -14.35 -23.84
N ASP A 4 -15.35 -15.04 -24.56
CA ASP A 4 -16.76 -15.20 -24.24
C ASP A 4 -17.20 -16.67 -24.33
N GLY A 5 -16.56 -17.45 -25.19
CA GLY A 5 -16.92 -18.84 -25.46
C GLY A 5 -16.06 -19.89 -24.76
N VAL A 6 -16.57 -21.13 -24.78
CA VAL A 6 -15.85 -22.34 -24.33
C VAL A 6 -14.52 -22.51 -25.07
N ASN A 7 -14.48 -22.10 -26.34
CA ASN A 7 -13.29 -22.19 -27.19
C ASN A 7 -12.15 -21.29 -26.71
N ASP A 8 -12.45 -20.23 -25.97
CA ASP A 8 -11.45 -19.29 -25.46
C ASP A 8 -10.84 -19.77 -24.14
N ALA A 9 -11.47 -20.74 -23.45
CA ALA A 9 -11.03 -21.19 -22.14
C ALA A 9 -9.55 -21.61 -22.08
N PRO A 10 -8.98 -22.37 -23.05
CA PRO A 10 -7.56 -22.69 -23.05
C PRO A 10 -6.65 -21.47 -23.22
N ALA A 11 -7.10 -20.47 -23.98
CA ALA A 11 -6.34 -19.25 -24.24
C ALA A 11 -6.43 -18.26 -23.07
N LEU A 12 -7.60 -18.16 -22.42
CA LEU A 12 -7.79 -17.42 -21.17
C LEU A 12 -6.89 -17.96 -20.07
N LYS A 13 -6.81 -19.29 -19.93
CA LYS A 13 -5.99 -19.91 -18.88
C LYS A 13 -4.48 -19.81 -19.11
N LYS A 14 -4.05 -19.68 -20.36
CA LYS A 14 -2.63 -19.51 -20.74
C LYS A 14 -2.16 -18.07 -20.70
N ALA A 15 -3.07 -17.11 -20.75
CA ALA A 15 -2.72 -15.70 -20.71
C ALA A 15 -2.23 -15.30 -19.31
N ASP A 16 -1.39 -14.27 -19.24
CA ASP A 16 -0.99 -13.70 -17.94
C ASP A 16 -2.21 -13.17 -17.17
N ILE A 17 -3.20 -12.66 -17.91
CA ILE A 17 -4.50 -12.23 -17.41
C ILE A 17 -5.57 -12.61 -18.44
N GLY A 18 -6.49 -13.50 -18.04
CA GLY A 18 -7.69 -13.85 -18.78
C GLY A 18 -8.89 -13.01 -18.35
N ILE A 19 -9.58 -12.38 -19.30
CA ILE A 19 -10.76 -11.54 -19.04
C ILE A 19 -11.98 -12.12 -19.76
N ALA A 20 -13.00 -12.51 -19.00
CA ALA A 20 -14.30 -12.89 -19.54
C ALA A 20 -15.24 -11.69 -19.61
N ILE A 21 -15.97 -11.54 -20.72
CA ILE A 21 -17.00 -10.50 -20.85
C ILE A 21 -18.27 -10.85 -20.04
N SER A 22 -19.16 -9.88 -19.82
CA SER A 22 -20.38 -10.07 -19.01
C SER A 22 -21.27 -11.20 -19.49
N ASP A 23 -21.36 -11.35 -20.81
CA ASP A 23 -22.23 -12.34 -21.47
C ASP A 23 -21.46 -13.63 -21.79
N ALA A 24 -20.30 -13.83 -21.17
CA ALA A 24 -19.48 -15.00 -21.40
C ALA A 24 -20.10 -16.28 -20.81
N THR A 25 -19.91 -17.38 -21.53
CA THR A 25 -20.25 -18.73 -21.09
C THR A 25 -19.63 -19.07 -19.73
N ASP A 26 -20.28 -19.93 -18.96
CA ASP A 26 -19.77 -20.37 -17.65
C ASP A 26 -18.37 -20.98 -17.72
N ALA A 27 -18.07 -21.66 -18.82
CA ALA A 27 -16.74 -22.20 -19.08
C ALA A 27 -15.67 -21.10 -19.23
N ALA A 28 -15.97 -20.03 -19.98
CA ALA A 28 -15.08 -18.89 -20.14
C ALA A 28 -14.90 -18.14 -18.81
N ARG A 29 -15.99 -17.91 -18.06
CA ARG A 29 -15.95 -17.27 -16.73
C ARG A 29 -15.15 -18.07 -15.71
N SER A 30 -15.26 -19.40 -15.73
CA SER A 30 -14.48 -20.28 -14.86
C SER A 30 -12.99 -20.35 -15.26
N ALA A 31 -12.65 -20.05 -16.51
CA ALA A 31 -11.28 -20.08 -17.00
C ALA A 31 -10.56 -18.73 -16.88
N SER A 32 -11.29 -17.62 -16.79
CA SER A 32 -10.76 -16.26 -16.65
C SER A 32 -10.38 -15.90 -15.21
N ASP A 33 -9.45 -14.95 -15.06
CA ASP A 33 -9.07 -14.36 -13.78
C ASP A 33 -9.97 -13.18 -13.39
N ILE A 34 -10.51 -12.47 -14.40
CA ILE A 34 -11.39 -11.32 -14.23
C ILE A 34 -12.65 -11.52 -15.07
N VAL A 35 -13.82 -11.29 -14.47
CA VAL A 35 -15.11 -11.30 -15.18
C VAL A 35 -15.68 -9.89 -15.16
N LEU A 36 -15.99 -9.35 -16.33
CA LEU A 36 -16.64 -8.05 -16.46
C LEU A 36 -18.11 -8.17 -16.06
N THR A 37 -18.57 -7.32 -15.15
CA THR A 37 -19.97 -7.33 -14.70
C THR A 37 -20.89 -6.51 -15.59
N GLU A 38 -20.31 -5.58 -16.36
CA GLU A 38 -21.03 -4.70 -17.27
C GLU A 38 -20.67 -5.04 -18.72
N PRO A 39 -21.63 -4.95 -19.64
CA PRO A 39 -21.37 -5.13 -21.06
C PRO A 39 -20.54 -3.97 -21.61
N GLY A 40 -19.61 -4.28 -22.50
CA GLY A 40 -18.79 -3.30 -23.19
C GLY A 40 -17.31 -3.36 -22.83
N LEU A 41 -16.47 -2.94 -23.78
CA LEU A 41 -15.01 -3.00 -23.67
C LEU A 41 -14.41 -1.80 -22.91
N SER A 42 -15.22 -0.79 -22.60
CA SER A 42 -14.79 0.40 -21.85
C SER A 42 -14.25 0.05 -20.46
N VAL A 43 -14.77 -1.00 -19.83
CA VAL A 43 -14.33 -1.48 -18.52
C VAL A 43 -12.86 -1.92 -18.54
N ILE A 44 -12.36 -2.43 -19.67
CA ILE A 44 -10.95 -2.82 -19.79
C ILE A 44 -10.03 -1.60 -19.62
N ILE A 45 -10.44 -0.44 -20.15
CA ILE A 45 -9.67 0.79 -20.03
C ILE A 45 -9.62 1.25 -18.56
N SER A 46 -10.75 1.22 -17.85
CA SER A 46 -10.79 1.62 -16.44
C SER A 46 -9.97 0.68 -15.55
N VAL A 47 -9.97 -0.63 -15.84
CA VAL A 47 -9.12 -1.63 -15.15
C VAL A 47 -7.64 -1.31 -15.34
N ILE A 48 -7.19 -1.00 -16.56
CA ILE A 48 -5.79 -0.67 -16.84
C ILE A 48 -5.37 0.61 -16.10
N LEU A 49 -6.21 1.65 -16.15
CA LEU A 49 -5.93 2.93 -15.45
C LEU A 49 -5.84 2.73 -13.94
N THR A 50 -6.77 1.99 -13.36
CA THR A 50 -6.81 1.70 -11.93
C THR A 50 -5.62 0.86 -11.49
N SER A 51 -5.26 -0.17 -12.26
CA SER A 51 -4.08 -1.01 -12.00
C SER A 51 -2.79 -0.19 -11.94
N ARG A 52 -2.58 0.74 -12.89
CA ARG A 52 -1.42 1.64 -12.89
C ARG A 52 -1.39 2.56 -11.67
N ALA A 53 -2.53 3.11 -11.28
CA ALA A 53 -2.62 3.97 -10.10
C ALA A 53 -2.32 3.20 -8.80
N ILE A 54 -2.80 1.97 -8.67
CA ILE A 54 -2.50 1.08 -7.53
C ILE A 54 -1.01 0.75 -7.50
N PHE A 55 -0.43 0.38 -8.64
CA PHE A 55 1.00 0.06 -8.73
C PHE A 55 1.86 1.25 -8.30
N GLN A 56 1.52 2.47 -8.74
CA GLN A 56 2.21 3.68 -8.32
C GLN A 56 2.12 3.92 -6.80
N ARG A 57 0.95 3.65 -6.19
CA ARG A 57 0.76 3.78 -4.74
C ARG A 57 1.61 2.77 -3.96
N ILE A 58 1.61 1.50 -4.36
CA ILE A 58 2.40 0.45 -3.70
C ILE A 58 3.89 0.77 -3.78
N CYS A 59 4.40 1.15 -4.96
CA CYS A 59 5.81 1.53 -5.10
C CYS A 59 6.18 2.76 -4.26
N GLN A 60 5.25 3.69 -4.05
CA GLN A 60 5.47 4.83 -3.18
C GLN A 60 5.50 4.40 -1.71
N GLU A 61 4.57 3.55 -1.29
CA GLU A 61 4.50 3.02 0.09
C GLU A 61 5.74 2.21 0.46
N GLU A 62 6.27 1.37 -0.44
CA GLU A 62 7.52 0.63 -0.19
C GLU A 62 8.70 1.57 0.06
N ARG A 63 8.81 2.66 -0.70
CA ARG A 63 9.88 3.65 -0.53
C ARG A 63 9.75 4.39 0.79
N GLU A 64 8.52 4.76 1.17
CA GLU A 64 8.24 5.41 2.45
C GLU A 64 8.50 4.47 3.63
N ALA A 65 8.14 3.19 3.51
CA ALA A 65 8.42 2.16 4.49
C ALA A 65 9.93 1.93 4.65
N GLN A 66 10.67 1.89 3.55
CA GLN A 66 12.14 1.80 3.58
C GLN A 66 12.76 3.04 4.22
N TRP A 67 12.25 4.24 3.93
CA TRP A 67 12.74 5.47 4.55
C TRP A 67 12.45 5.50 6.05
N ALA A 68 11.25 5.09 6.47
CA ALA A 68 10.89 4.94 7.88
C ALA A 68 11.77 3.87 8.57
N HIS A 69 12.06 2.75 7.91
CA HIS A 69 12.94 1.70 8.42
C HIS A 69 14.39 2.18 8.58
N ALA A 70 14.93 2.89 7.59
CA ALA A 70 16.25 3.50 7.63
C ALA A 70 16.37 4.54 8.75
N GLN A 71 15.35 5.39 8.92
CA GLN A 71 15.29 6.37 10.01
C GLN A 71 15.28 5.69 11.39
N ARG A 72 14.49 4.63 11.58
CA ARG A 72 14.46 3.86 12.84
C ARG A 72 15.82 3.23 13.16
N THR A 73 16.47 2.66 12.14
CA THR A 73 17.80 2.04 12.28
C THR A 73 18.88 3.06 12.61
N LEU A 74 18.84 4.25 11.98
CA LEU A 74 19.75 5.37 12.29
C LEU A 74 19.63 5.80 13.76
N HIS A 75 18.41 5.74 14.30
CA HIS A 75 18.14 6.04 15.71
C HIS A 75 18.26 4.83 16.66
N GLY A 76 18.83 3.71 16.20
CA GLY A 76 19.11 2.53 17.03
C GLY A 76 17.87 1.75 17.48
N LEU A 77 16.72 1.96 16.85
CA LEU A 77 15.48 1.25 17.14
C LEU A 77 15.34 0.08 16.16
N GLN A 78 15.57 -1.15 16.63
CA GLN A 78 15.30 -2.35 15.84
C GLN A 78 13.80 -2.53 15.58
N PRO A 79 13.40 -3.10 14.42
CA PRO A 79 12.01 -3.48 14.19
C PRO A 79 11.57 -4.52 15.24
N PRO A 80 10.29 -4.54 15.65
CA PRO A 80 9.79 -5.64 16.45
C PRO A 80 9.87 -6.92 15.61
N GLU A 81 10.73 -7.84 16.03
CA GLU A 81 10.74 -9.22 15.54
C GLU A 81 9.32 -9.80 15.70
N THR A 82 8.66 -10.17 14.60
CA THR A 82 7.25 -10.63 14.59
C THR A 82 7.05 -11.99 15.29
N SER A 83 8.12 -12.59 15.81
CA SER A 83 8.13 -13.95 16.36
C SER A 83 7.72 -14.06 17.83
N SER A 84 7.60 -12.96 18.59
CA SER A 84 7.44 -13.02 20.05
C SER A 84 6.17 -12.36 20.61
N ILE A 85 5.07 -12.31 19.84
CA ILE A 85 3.80 -11.70 20.30
C ILE A 85 2.99 -12.66 21.21
N PHE A 86 3.33 -13.95 21.27
CA PHE A 86 2.53 -14.99 21.96
C PHE A 86 3.09 -15.51 23.29
N ASN A 87 3.72 -14.68 24.14
CA ASN A 87 4.10 -15.13 25.48
C ASN A 87 3.78 -14.10 26.57
N GLU A 88 2.49 -13.83 26.76
CA GLU A 88 2.01 -13.00 27.87
C GLU A 88 1.52 -13.85 29.03
N LYS A 89 2.19 -13.74 30.18
CA LYS A 89 1.52 -13.80 31.50
C LYS A 89 2.05 -12.86 32.59
N ASN A 90 3.01 -11.95 32.34
CA ASN A 90 3.57 -11.14 33.45
C ASN A 90 3.84 -9.63 33.20
N SER A 91 3.35 -9.03 32.11
CA SER A 91 3.94 -7.77 31.59
C SER A 91 3.02 -6.54 31.54
N TYR A 92 1.95 -6.43 32.33
CA TYR A 92 1.03 -5.27 32.20
C TYR A 92 1.59 -3.92 32.71
N ARG A 93 2.51 -3.93 33.69
CA ARG A 93 3.17 -2.71 34.17
C ARG A 93 4.24 -2.20 33.19
N GLU A 94 5.08 -3.09 32.70
CA GLU A 94 6.15 -2.73 31.75
C GLU A 94 5.60 -2.27 30.41
N LEU A 95 4.50 -2.88 29.93
CA LEU A 95 3.82 -2.42 28.71
C LEU A 95 3.26 -1.00 28.86
N SER A 96 2.77 -0.64 30.04
CA SER A 96 2.22 0.70 30.31
C SER A 96 3.33 1.77 30.28
N GLU A 97 4.49 1.47 30.87
CA GLU A 97 5.66 2.37 30.84
C GLU A 97 6.24 2.53 29.43
N ILE A 98 6.33 1.44 28.66
CA ILE A 98 6.81 1.48 27.27
C ILE A 98 5.85 2.28 26.38
N VAL A 99 4.54 2.09 26.54
CA VAL A 99 3.51 2.85 25.80
C VAL A 99 3.58 4.34 26.15
N GLU A 100 3.74 4.68 27.42
CA GLU A 100 3.80 6.07 27.86
C GLU A 100 5.11 6.76 27.41
N GLN A 101 6.23 6.04 27.44
CA GLN A 101 7.51 6.52 26.94
C GLN A 101 7.52 6.67 25.42
N ALA A 102 6.85 5.77 24.69
CA ALA A 102 6.65 5.91 23.26
C ALA A 102 5.76 7.12 22.91
N ARG A 103 4.70 7.37 23.69
CA ARG A 103 3.83 8.54 23.53
C ARG A 103 4.57 9.86 23.73
N LYS A 104 5.34 9.99 24.82
CA LYS A 104 6.15 11.20 25.09
C LYS A 104 7.18 11.45 23.99
N ARG A 105 7.80 10.39 23.44
CA ARG A 105 8.75 10.52 22.31
C ARG A 105 8.06 10.90 21.00
N ALA A 106 6.87 10.35 20.73
CA ALA A 106 6.09 10.71 19.56
C ALA A 106 5.61 12.17 19.61
N GLU A 107 5.15 12.66 20.77
CA GLU A 107 4.77 14.07 20.95
C GLU A 107 5.94 15.02 20.70
N VAL A 108 7.13 14.71 21.23
CA VAL A 108 8.35 15.50 20.97
C VAL A 108 8.75 15.47 19.49
N ALA A 109 8.64 14.32 18.83
CA ALA A 109 8.91 14.21 17.39
C ALA A 109 7.89 15.02 16.56
N SER A 110 6.61 14.99 16.95
CA SER A 110 5.56 15.77 16.31
C SER A 110 5.78 17.28 16.49
N PHE A 111 6.24 17.70 17.66
CA PHE A 111 6.61 19.10 17.94
C PHE A 111 7.81 19.56 17.09
N LYS A 112 8.83 18.69 16.95
CA LYS A 112 9.99 18.94 16.08
C LYS A 112 9.60 19.02 14.60
N MET A 113 8.71 18.15 14.14
CA MET A 113 8.22 18.15 12.75
C MET A 113 7.41 19.42 12.45
N SER A 114 6.56 19.85 13.39
CA SER A 114 5.83 21.13 13.27
C SER A 114 6.79 22.32 13.14
N ASN A 115 7.80 22.37 14.00
CA ASN A 115 8.84 23.42 13.94
C ASN A 115 9.70 23.36 12.67
N PHE A 116 9.94 22.17 12.14
CA PHE A 116 10.65 22.01 10.87
C PHE A 116 9.82 22.55 9.71
N MET A 117 8.54 22.21 9.65
CA MET A 117 7.62 22.69 8.61
C MET A 117 7.43 24.22 8.67
N THR A 118 7.35 24.82 9.85
CA THR A 118 7.25 26.28 9.99
C THR A 118 8.54 26.98 9.58
N ASN A 119 9.72 26.48 9.97
CA ASN A 119 11.00 27.04 9.54
C ASN A 119 11.24 26.88 8.03
N SER A 120 10.85 25.76 7.43
CA SER A 120 10.94 25.55 5.98
C SER A 120 10.02 26.49 5.19
N VAL A 121 8.84 26.83 5.73
CA VAL A 121 7.94 27.82 5.11
C VAL A 121 8.49 29.24 5.25
N SER A 122 9.04 29.62 6.42
CA SER A 122 9.68 30.93 6.62
C SER A 122 10.90 31.15 5.72
N ASN A 123 11.75 30.13 5.54
CA ASN A 123 12.91 30.23 4.66
C ASN A 123 12.53 30.33 3.17
N ASN A 124 11.42 29.71 2.75
CA ASN A 124 10.88 29.86 1.40
C ASN A 124 10.16 31.20 1.14
N LEU A 125 9.66 31.86 2.19
CA LEU A 125 9.09 33.20 2.08
C LEU A 125 10.19 34.28 1.97
N PHE A 126 11.32 34.08 2.66
CA PHE A 126 12.45 35.01 2.64
C PHE A 126 13.25 34.97 1.31
N SER A 127 13.24 33.83 0.60
CA SER A 127 13.89 33.69 -0.71
C SER A 127 13.09 34.25 -1.90
N ARG A 128 11.82 34.65 -1.70
CA ARG A 128 10.95 35.26 -2.73
C ARG A 128 10.80 36.78 -2.63
N VAL A 129 11.48 37.43 -1.68
CA VAL A 129 11.46 38.89 -1.46
C VAL A 129 12.83 39.56 -1.77
N LYS A 130 13.77 38.83 -2.36
CA LYS A 130 14.96 39.39 -3.02
C LYS A 130 14.89 39.10 -4.51
#